data_AF-A0A9D7C838-F1
#
_entry.id   AF-A0A9D7C838-F1
#
_cell.length_a   1.000
_cell.length_b   1.000
_cell.length_c   1.000
_cell.angle_alpha   90.00
_cell.angle_beta   90.00
_cell.angle_gamma   90.00
#
_symmetry.space_group_name_H-M   'P 1'
#
loop_
_entity.id
_entity.type
_entity.pdbx_description
1 polymer ?
#
loop_
_entity_poly.entity_id
_entity_poly.type
_entity_poly.pdbx_seq_one_letter_code
_entity_poly.pdbx_strand_id
1 'polypeptide(L)' 'MLLLDANTCKQPVNCIDESKIDTAGMCTMEYLPVCGCDGITYGNQCQAEKSGVTSFTKGPCDVEQHK' A
#
# COMPACT_ATOMS: atom_id res chain seq x y z
N MET A 1 20.34 29.19 -6.17
CA MET A 1 21.12 27.99 -6.52
C MET A 1 21.62 27.42 -5.21
N LEU A 2 21.03 26.42 -4.59
CA LEU A 2 20.29 25.26 -5.09
C LEU A 2 18.79 25.52 -5.23
N LEU A 3 18.18 24.77 -6.14
CA LEU A 3 16.81 24.99 -6.62
C LEU A 3 15.81 24.45 -5.59
N LEU A 4 14.81 25.27 -5.28
CA LEU A 4 13.54 24.78 -4.76
C LEU A 4 12.93 23.94 -5.87
N ASP A 5 13.06 22.63 -5.79
CA ASP A 5 12.23 21.77 -6.61
C ASP A 5 10.81 21.88 -6.07
N ALA A 6 10.04 22.83 -6.62
CA ALA A 6 8.60 22.94 -6.47
C ALA A 6 7.87 21.76 -7.14
N ASN A 7 8.46 20.57 -7.11
CA ASN A 7 8.08 19.46 -7.95
C ASN A 7 8.23 18.09 -7.28
N THR A 8 7.77 17.95 -6.04
CA THR A 8 7.23 16.66 -5.61
C THR A 8 5.89 16.79 -4.87
N CYS A 9 5.03 17.71 -5.33
CA CYS A 9 3.59 17.61 -5.08
C CYS A 9 2.90 16.85 -6.24
N LYS A 10 3.44 15.68 -6.60
CA LYS A 10 2.92 14.69 -7.57
C LYS A 10 4.04 13.71 -7.88
N GLN A 11 4.35 12.82 -6.94
CA GLN A 11 4.67 11.48 -7.41
C GLN A 11 3.40 11.00 -8.15
N PRO A 12 3.51 10.21 -9.24
CA PRO A 12 2.33 9.48 -9.69
C PRO A 12 1.67 8.83 -8.48
N VAL A 13 0.36 8.59 -8.56
CA VAL A 13 -0.41 7.85 -7.55
C VAL A 13 0.02 6.37 -7.59
N ASN A 14 1.34 6.13 -7.60
CA ASN A 14 1.99 4.87 -7.41
C ASN A 14 1.85 4.60 -5.93
N CYS A 15 0.80 3.88 -5.65
CA CYS A 15 0.40 3.57 -4.31
C CYS A 15 1.24 2.41 -3.74
N ILE A 16 2.15 1.87 -4.55
CA ILE A 16 3.22 0.93 -4.18
C ILE A 16 4.55 1.68 -4.06
N ASP A 17 5.17 1.56 -2.88
CA ASP A 17 6.52 1.98 -2.58
C ASP A 17 7.43 0.74 -2.54
N GLU A 18 8.13 0.52 -3.66
CA GLU A 18 9.00 -0.64 -3.85
C GLU A 18 10.11 -0.75 -2.79
N SER A 19 10.53 0.38 -2.20
CA SER A 19 11.55 0.40 -1.15
C SER A 19 11.07 -0.23 0.17
N LYS A 20 9.75 -0.40 0.33
CA LYS A 20 9.12 -1.03 1.50
C LYS A 20 8.73 -2.49 1.28
N ILE A 21 8.97 -3.04 0.09
CA ILE A 21 8.68 -4.45 -0.17
C ILE A 21 9.65 -5.32 0.65
N ASP A 22 9.10 -6.10 1.58
CA ASP A 22 9.83 -7.00 2.46
C ASP A 22 9.28 -8.43 2.34
N THR A 23 9.85 -9.19 1.40
CA THR A 23 9.45 -10.58 1.13
C THR A 23 9.93 -11.58 2.19
N ALA A 24 10.92 -11.22 3.00
CA ALA A 24 11.43 -12.06 4.09
C ALA A 24 10.73 -11.77 5.42
N GLY A 25 9.94 -10.71 5.47
CA GLY A 25 9.31 -10.25 6.68
C GLY A 25 8.18 -11.14 7.17
N MET A 26 8.24 -11.51 8.44
CA MET A 26 7.18 -12.30 9.09
C MET A 26 5.99 -11.42 9.52
N CYS A 27 4.78 -11.95 9.36
CA CYS A 27 3.54 -11.38 9.88
C CYS A 27 2.83 -12.44 10.73
N THR A 28 1.95 -12.01 11.64
CA THR A 28 1.03 -12.93 12.30
C THR A 28 0.06 -13.53 11.28
N MET A 29 -0.48 -14.71 11.60
CA MET A 29 -1.47 -15.41 10.76
C MET A 29 -2.92 -14.97 11.06
N GLU A 30 -3.10 -13.87 11.81
CA GLU A 30 -4.43 -13.33 12.09
C GLU A 30 -5.07 -12.83 10.79
N TYR A 31 -6.37 -13.07 10.65
CA TYR A 31 -7.14 -12.59 9.53
C TYR A 31 -7.91 -11.33 9.93
N LEU A 32 -7.35 -10.17 9.57
CA LEU A 32 -7.90 -8.83 9.79
C LEU A 32 -7.74 -8.03 8.49
N PRO A 33 -8.56 -8.33 7.47
CA PRO A 33 -8.26 -7.94 6.10
C PRO A 33 -8.23 -6.42 5.93
N VAL A 34 -7.40 -5.98 5.00
CA VAL A 34 -7.32 -4.59 4.56
C VAL A 34 -7.35 -4.52 3.04
N CYS A 35 -7.94 -3.47 2.49
CA CYS A 35 -7.97 -3.20 1.06
C CYS A 35 -6.88 -2.20 0.71
N GLY A 36 -5.88 -2.64 -0.04
CA GLY A 36 -4.82 -1.76 -0.53
C GLY A 36 -5.34 -0.79 -1.59
N CYS A 37 -4.64 0.33 -1.72
CA CYS A 37 -4.83 1.30 -2.80
C CYS A 37 -4.65 0.71 -4.21
N ASP A 38 -4.03 -0.47 -4.30
CA ASP A 38 -3.80 -1.27 -5.49
C ASP A 38 -4.98 -2.20 -5.83
N GLY A 39 -6.04 -2.17 -5.01
CA GLY A 39 -7.21 -3.04 -5.17
C GLY A 39 -7.01 -4.45 -4.65
N ILE A 40 -5.89 -4.73 -3.98
CA ILE A 40 -5.58 -6.06 -3.46
C ILE A 40 -6.05 -6.15 -2.00
N THR A 41 -6.74 -7.24 -1.69
CA THR A 41 -7.05 -7.59 -0.30
C THR A 41 -5.87 -8.29 0.32
N TYR A 42 -5.34 -7.73 1.40
CA TYR A 42 -4.29 -8.33 2.21
C TYR A 42 -4.91 -9.00 3.44
N GLY A 43 -4.36 -10.14 3.86
CA GLY A 43 -4.91 -10.90 4.99
C GLY A 43 -4.86 -10.15 6.33
N ASN A 44 -3.89 -9.23 6.47
CA ASN A 44 -3.79 -8.28 7.56
C ASN A 44 -2.94 -7.06 7.18
N GLN A 45 -2.91 -6.07 8.08
CA GLN A 45 -2.13 -4.84 7.92
C GLN A 45 -0.64 -5.10 7.65
N CYS A 46 -0.02 -6.03 8.38
CA CYS A 46 1.40 -6.34 8.22
C CYS A 46 1.71 -6.83 6.79
N GLN A 47 0.85 -7.69 6.23
CA GLN A 47 1.00 -8.17 4.85
C GLN A 47 0.87 -7.04 3.82
N ALA A 48 -0.03 -6.08 4.04
CA ALA A 48 -0.16 -4.91 3.16
C ALA A 48 1.10 -4.03 3.17
N GLU A 49 1.59 -3.70 4.37
CA GLU A 49 2.79 -2.87 4.54
C GLU A 49 4.02 -3.49 3.86
N LYS A 50 4.23 -4.80 4.03
CA LYS A 50 5.34 -5.53 3.41
C LYS A 50 5.22 -5.73 1.92
N SER A 51 4.04 -5.52 1.36
CA SER A 51 3.82 -5.51 -0.08
C SER A 51 4.10 -4.14 -0.70
N GLY A 52 4.56 -3.17 0.11
CA GLY A 52 4.88 -1.82 -0.33
C GLY A 52 3.64 -0.93 -0.49
N VAL A 53 2.44 -1.41 -0.15
CA VAL A 53 1.22 -0.60 -0.24
C VAL A 53 1.30 0.57 0.74
N THR A 54 1.15 1.78 0.21
CA THR A 54 1.31 3.04 0.95
C THR A 54 0.03 3.50 1.63
N SER A 55 -1.14 2.98 1.24
CA SER A 55 -2.41 3.25 1.90
C SER A 55 -3.38 2.09 1.72
N PHE A 56 -4.17 1.83 2.76
CA PHE A 56 -5.17 0.78 2.78
C PHE A 56 -6.33 1.16 3.71
N THR A 57 -7.50 0.57 3.49
CA THR A 57 -8.69 0.70 4.35
C THR A 57 -8.97 -0.61 5.08
N LYS A 58 -9.70 -0.54 6.20
CA LYS A 58 -10.11 -1.74 6.95
C LYS A 58 -11.18 -2.51 6.17
N GLY A 59 -11.07 -3.84 6.19
CA GLY A 59 -11.95 -4.74 5.44
C GLY A 59 -11.33 -5.18 4.11
N PRO A 60 -11.87 -6.23 3.47
CA PRO A 60 -11.44 -6.63 2.14
C PRO A 60 -11.82 -5.57 1.10
N CYS A 61 -11.21 -5.62 -0.08
CA CYS A 61 -11.67 -4.83 -1.21
C CYS A 61 -13.02 -5.34 -1.69
N ASP A 62 -13.94 -4.41 -1.96
CA ASP A 62 -15.17 -4.74 -2.65
C ASP A 62 -14.88 -4.99 -4.12
N VAL A 63 -15.53 -5.99 -4.72
CA VAL A 63 -15.45 -6.28 -6.16
C VAL A 63 -15.98 -5.15 -7.06
N GLU A 64 -16.53 -4.07 -6.48
CA GLU A 64 -17.08 -2.92 -7.19
C GLU A 64 -16.31 -1.60 -7.00
N GLN A 65 -15.24 -1.56 -6.18
CA GLN A 65 -14.53 -0.31 -5.83
C GLN A 65 -13.49 0.18 -6.86
N HIS A 66 -13.62 -0.23 -8.14
CA HIS A 66 -12.84 0.31 -9.26
C HIS A 66 -13.74 0.77 -10.42
N LYS A 67 -14.73 1.61 -10.12
CA LYS A 67 -15.43 2.44 -11.10
C LYS A 67 -14.99 3.89 -11.03
#